data_AF-A0A2G2X7S0-F1
#
_entry.id   AF-A0A2G2X7S0-F1
#
_cell.length_a   1.000
_cell.length_b   1.000
_cell.length_c   1.000
_cell.angle_alpha   90.00
_cell.angle_beta   90.00
_cell.angle_gamma   90.00
#
_symmetry.space_group_name_H-M   'P 1'
#
loop_
_entity.id
_entity.type
_entity.pdbx_description
1 polymer ?
#
loop_
_entity_poly.entity_id
_entity_poly.type
_entity_poly.pdbx_seq_one_letter_code
_entity_poly.pdbx_strand_id
1 'polypeptide(L)'
;MVNIHKCVEQVGGDMFVIVPKADAILMKWICHDWSDDHCIKLLKNCYEALPANGKVIIAECILPEAPDTSAATKSKVHGDIIMLAHNPGGKERNEKEFEALVKGASFRGFHLVRDGLGHHFYEFFGDVVVADLLRTRYALMLWHYGSRKEEEKAQSDDETPVRPLMKIGITKDTEGQDN
;
A
#
# COMPACT_ATOMS: atom_id res chain seq x y z
N MET A 1 1.00 -7.91 22.77
CA MET A 1 0.22 -7.56 21.57
C MET A 1 -0.80 -6.49 21.93
N VAL A 2 -0.95 -5.46 21.10
CA VAL A 2 -2.03 -4.46 21.26
C VAL A 2 -3.16 -4.90 20.35
N ASN A 3 -4.31 -5.28 20.91
CA ASN A 3 -5.39 -5.87 20.11
C ASN A 3 -6.35 -4.79 19.62
N ILE A 4 -6.15 -4.33 18.38
CA ILE A 4 -6.71 -3.08 17.83
C ILE A 4 -8.24 -3.19 17.67
N HIS A 5 -8.76 -4.37 17.28
CA HIS A 5 -10.18 -4.68 17.27
C HIS A 5 -10.43 -6.14 17.67
N LYS A 6 -11.54 -6.42 18.36
CA LYS A 6 -11.89 -7.78 18.86
C LYS A 6 -12.02 -8.87 17.79
N CYS A 7 -12.10 -8.51 16.51
CA CYS A 7 -12.29 -9.44 15.39
C CYS A 7 -11.03 -9.59 14.51
N VAL A 8 -9.86 -9.13 14.98
CA VAL A 8 -8.59 -9.18 14.24
C VAL A 8 -7.56 -9.90 15.10
N GLU A 9 -6.97 -10.97 14.57
CA GLU A 9 -5.77 -11.59 15.14
C GLU A 9 -4.53 -11.06 14.42
N GLN A 10 -3.45 -10.79 15.17
CA GLN A 10 -2.17 -10.33 14.62
C GLN A 10 -1.15 -11.46 14.73
N VAL A 11 -0.75 -12.01 13.59
CA VAL A 11 0.27 -13.06 13.48
C VAL A 11 1.51 -12.45 12.84
N GLY A 12 2.64 -12.47 13.56
CA GLY A 12 3.94 -12.10 13.00
C GLY A 12 4.62 -13.30 12.32
N GLY A 13 5.33 -13.06 11.22
CA GLY A 13 6.04 -14.10 10.47
C GLY A 13 6.74 -13.55 9.23
N ASP A 14 7.32 -14.45 8.44
CA ASP A 14 7.86 -14.17 7.11
C ASP A 14 7.00 -14.90 6.06
N MET A 15 6.35 -14.13 5.19
CA MET A 15 5.48 -14.64 4.12
C MET A 15 6.24 -15.48 3.07
N PHE A 16 7.57 -15.32 2.96
CA PHE A 16 8.44 -16.17 2.15
C PHE A 16 8.85 -17.49 2.82
N VAL A 17 8.46 -17.71 4.08
CA VAL A 17 8.63 -18.97 4.80
C VAL A 17 7.29 -19.66 5.02
N ILE A 18 6.26 -18.95 5.50
CA ILE A 18 4.93 -19.51 5.71
C ILE A 18 3.86 -18.41 5.71
N VAL A 19 2.68 -18.72 5.16
CA VAL A 19 1.48 -17.88 5.26
C VAL A 19 0.46 -18.60 6.17
N PRO A 20 -0.20 -17.90 7.13
CA PRO A 20 -1.23 -18.51 7.97
C PRO A 20 -2.41 -19.06 7.15
N LYS A 21 -2.98 -20.19 7.59
CA LYS A 21 -4.12 -20.82 6.91
C LYS A 21 -5.38 -19.96 6.99
N ALA A 22 -6.06 -19.79 5.87
CA ALA A 22 -7.29 -19.01 5.75
C ALA A 22 -8.16 -19.50 4.58
N ASP A 23 -9.44 -19.18 4.57
CA ASP A 23 -10.32 -19.41 3.40
C ASP A 23 -9.99 -18.46 2.23
N ALA A 24 -9.36 -17.32 2.52
CA ALA A 24 -8.92 -16.33 1.53
C ALA A 24 -7.72 -15.52 2.03
N ILE A 25 -6.86 -15.07 1.12
CA ILE A 25 -5.64 -14.31 1.43
C ILE A 25 -5.62 -13.03 0.60
N LEU A 26 -5.75 -11.88 1.27
CA LEU A 26 -5.65 -10.54 0.65
C LEU A 26 -4.21 -10.04 0.71
N MET A 27 -3.65 -9.69 -0.45
CA MET A 27 -2.37 -9.01 -0.59
C MET A 27 -2.62 -7.70 -1.35
N LYS A 28 -2.39 -6.55 -0.71
CA LYS A 28 -2.54 -5.22 -1.34
C LYS A 28 -1.24 -4.45 -1.20
N TRP A 29 -0.68 -3.99 -2.32
CA TRP A 29 0.63 -3.34 -2.37
C TRP A 29 1.68 -4.25 -1.72
N ILE A 30 1.83 -5.43 -2.34
CA ILE A 30 2.78 -6.46 -1.95
C ILE A 30 3.49 -6.96 -3.19
N CYS A 31 2.77 -7.42 -4.22
CA CYS A 31 3.39 -7.99 -5.41
C CYS A 31 4.23 -6.95 -6.18
N HIS A 32 3.88 -5.66 -6.14
CA HIS A 32 4.69 -4.64 -6.81
C HIS A 32 6.05 -4.37 -6.16
N ASP A 33 6.22 -4.65 -4.85
CA ASP A 33 7.51 -4.48 -4.15
C ASP A 33 8.58 -5.51 -4.57
N TRP A 34 8.16 -6.66 -5.11
CA TRP A 34 9.02 -7.84 -5.27
C TRP A 34 9.23 -8.27 -6.72
N SER A 35 10.34 -8.95 -6.98
CA SER A 35 10.61 -9.55 -8.30
C SER A 35 9.71 -10.75 -8.60
N ASP A 36 9.61 -11.11 -9.89
CA ASP A 36 8.69 -12.17 -10.35
C ASP A 36 8.92 -13.52 -9.65
N ASP A 37 10.17 -13.91 -9.39
CA ASP A 37 10.51 -15.12 -8.62
C ASP A 37 10.01 -15.06 -7.17
N HIS A 38 10.13 -13.90 -6.51
CA HIS A 38 9.64 -13.69 -5.15
C HIS A 38 8.11 -13.72 -5.11
N CYS A 39 7.44 -13.08 -6.08
CA CYS A 39 5.98 -13.17 -6.22
C CYS A 39 5.51 -14.61 -6.43
N ILE A 40 6.18 -15.38 -7.30
CA ILE A 40 5.86 -16.81 -7.52
C ILE A 40 6.09 -17.63 -6.24
N LYS A 41 7.16 -17.36 -5.48
CA LYS A 41 7.43 -18.02 -4.19
C LYS A 41 6.32 -17.70 -3.17
N LEU A 42 5.97 -16.43 -3.00
CA LEU A 42 4.91 -15.98 -2.11
C LEU A 42 3.56 -16.59 -2.49
N LEU A 43 3.20 -16.56 -3.77
CA LEU A 43 1.93 -17.12 -4.25
C LEU A 43 1.84 -18.64 -4.04
N LYS A 44 2.95 -19.39 -4.08
CA LYS A 44 2.99 -20.82 -3.70
C LYS A 44 2.73 -21.01 -2.20
N ASN A 45 3.35 -20.21 -1.34
CA ASN A 45 3.06 -20.25 0.10
C ASN A 45 1.59 -19.90 0.39
N CYS A 46 1.00 -18.97 -0.36
CA CYS A 46 -0.44 -18.69 -0.32
C CYS A 46 -1.29 -19.87 -0.80
N TYR A 47 -0.91 -20.55 -1.90
CA TYR A 47 -1.60 -21.74 -2.41
C TYR A 47 -1.64 -22.87 -1.36
N GLU A 48 -0.52 -23.12 -0.66
CA GLU A 48 -0.43 -24.15 0.39
C GLU A 48 -1.20 -23.80 1.67
N ALA A 49 -1.45 -22.51 1.91
CA ALA A 49 -2.23 -22.01 3.06
C ALA A 49 -3.76 -22.07 2.86
N LEU A 50 -4.23 -22.25 1.62
CA LEU A 50 -5.65 -22.23 1.25
C LEU A 50 -6.30 -23.63 1.27
N PRO A 51 -7.62 -23.74 1.53
CA PRO A 51 -8.39 -24.94 1.21
C PRO A 51 -8.58 -25.08 -0.32
N ALA A 52 -9.09 -26.24 -0.77
CA ALA A 52 -9.26 -26.55 -2.20
C ALA A 52 -10.25 -25.63 -2.98
N ASN A 53 -11.04 -24.84 -2.26
CA ASN A 53 -11.95 -23.80 -2.76
C ASN A 53 -11.54 -22.38 -2.29
N GLY A 54 -10.35 -22.25 -1.70
CA GLY A 54 -9.77 -21.01 -1.23
C GLY A 54 -9.21 -20.15 -2.36
N LYS A 55 -8.84 -18.91 -2.05
CA LYS A 55 -8.66 -17.85 -3.05
C LYS A 55 -7.68 -16.77 -2.59
N VAL A 56 -6.73 -16.41 -3.45
CA VAL A 56 -5.86 -15.23 -3.27
C VAL A 56 -6.52 -14.02 -3.93
N ILE A 57 -6.45 -12.86 -3.29
CA ILE A 57 -6.76 -11.57 -3.89
C ILE A 57 -5.45 -10.80 -4.02
N ILE A 58 -5.12 -10.39 -5.24
CA ILE A 58 -3.96 -9.53 -5.52
C ILE A 58 -4.48 -8.12 -5.76
N ALA A 59 -3.90 -7.13 -5.07
CA ALA A 59 -4.36 -5.76 -5.09
C ALA A 59 -3.25 -4.74 -5.36
N GLU A 60 -2.93 -4.60 -6.65
CA GLU A 60 -1.83 -3.81 -7.24
C GLU A 60 -2.33 -2.85 -8.34
N CYS A 61 -1.45 -2.05 -8.96
CA CYS A 61 -1.82 -1.33 -10.19
C CYS A 61 -1.62 -2.23 -11.43
N ILE A 62 -2.57 -2.22 -12.37
CA ILE A 62 -2.39 -2.84 -13.70
C ILE A 62 -1.94 -1.79 -14.70
N LEU A 63 -0.71 -1.89 -15.20
CA LEU A 63 -0.22 -1.11 -16.34
C LEU A 63 -0.98 -1.51 -17.63
N PRO A 64 -1.35 -0.54 -18.50
CA PRO A 64 -1.90 -0.85 -19.81
C PRO A 64 -0.80 -1.41 -20.73
N GLU A 65 -1.16 -2.29 -21.67
CA GLU A 65 -0.18 -2.88 -22.61
C GLU A 65 0.46 -1.85 -23.56
N ALA A 66 -0.28 -0.78 -23.86
CA ALA A 66 0.21 0.38 -24.61
C ALA A 66 0.11 1.62 -23.71
N PRO A 67 1.21 2.38 -23.51
CA PRO A 67 1.17 3.59 -22.70
C PRO A 67 0.42 4.72 -23.42
N ASP A 68 -0.39 5.44 -22.66
CA ASP A 68 -1.12 6.63 -23.11
C ASP A 68 -0.76 7.86 -22.23
N THR A 69 -1.26 9.03 -22.61
CA THR A 69 -0.94 10.31 -21.94
C THR A 69 -1.94 10.73 -20.86
N SER A 70 -2.89 9.86 -20.48
CA SER A 70 -3.89 10.13 -19.43
C SER A 70 -3.27 10.27 -18.04
N ALA A 71 -4.03 10.87 -17.12
CA ALA A 71 -3.64 10.94 -15.72
C ALA A 71 -3.53 9.54 -15.08
N ALA A 72 -4.44 8.61 -15.40
CA ALA A 72 -4.44 7.26 -14.85
C ALA A 72 -3.16 6.49 -15.20
N THR A 73 -2.75 6.51 -16.47
CA THR A 73 -1.52 5.82 -16.92
C THR A 73 -0.27 6.49 -16.36
N LYS A 74 -0.23 7.83 -16.27
CA LYS A 74 0.85 8.58 -15.60
C LYS A 74 0.98 8.23 -14.12
N SER A 75 -0.12 8.12 -13.37
CA SER A 75 -0.09 7.73 -11.94
C SER A 75 0.48 6.32 -11.74
N LYS A 76 0.13 5.38 -12.62
CA LYS A 76 0.66 4.00 -12.57
C LYS A 76 2.16 3.96 -12.88
N VAL A 77 2.60 4.66 -13.93
CA VAL A 77 4.03 4.81 -14.26
C VAL A 77 4.80 5.54 -13.15
N HIS A 78 4.18 6.47 -12.42
CA HIS A 78 4.80 7.08 -11.24
C HIS A 78 4.99 6.07 -10.10
N GLY A 79 4.03 5.16 -9.88
CA GLY A 79 4.18 4.02 -8.98
C GLY A 79 5.37 3.12 -9.37
N ASP A 80 5.50 2.80 -10.66
CA ASP A 80 6.62 2.00 -11.19
C ASP A 80 7.98 2.68 -10.96
N ILE A 81 8.06 4.01 -11.13
CA ILE A 81 9.26 4.79 -10.82
C ILE A 81 9.57 4.78 -9.31
N ILE A 82 8.56 4.78 -8.44
CA ILE A 82 8.74 4.63 -6.99
C ILE A 82 9.28 3.23 -6.67
N MET A 83 8.76 2.17 -7.29
CA MET A 83 9.29 0.81 -7.15
C MET A 83 10.77 0.74 -7.57
N LEU A 84 11.09 1.21 -8.77
CA LEU A 84 12.46 1.27 -9.30
C LEU A 84 13.44 2.02 -8.39
N ALA A 85 12.99 3.07 -7.70
CA ALA A 85 13.82 3.90 -6.84
C ALA A 85 14.04 3.35 -5.41
N HIS A 86 13.11 2.53 -4.88
CA HIS A 86 13.11 2.14 -3.46
C HIS A 86 13.10 0.62 -3.21
N ASN A 87 12.58 -0.18 -4.16
CA ASN A 87 12.33 -1.62 -3.99
C ASN A 87 13.14 -2.43 -5.02
N PRO A 88 14.31 -3.00 -4.65
CA PRO A 88 15.18 -3.72 -5.58
C PRO A 88 14.51 -4.94 -6.23
N GLY A 89 14.10 -4.78 -7.49
CA GLY A 89 13.41 -5.80 -8.27
C GLY A 89 11.88 -5.71 -8.24
N GLY A 90 11.31 -4.76 -7.49
CA GLY A 90 9.91 -4.38 -7.59
C GLY A 90 9.60 -3.69 -8.93
N LYS A 91 8.35 -3.83 -9.37
CA LYS A 91 7.78 -3.20 -10.57
C LYS A 91 6.25 -3.25 -10.52
N GLU A 92 5.62 -2.24 -11.12
CA GLU A 92 4.22 -2.37 -11.54
C GLU A 92 4.15 -3.32 -12.74
N ARG A 93 2.97 -3.91 -12.98
CA ARG A 93 2.83 -5.02 -13.95
C ARG A 93 1.59 -4.89 -14.81
N ASN A 94 1.66 -5.43 -16.02
CA ASN A 94 0.49 -5.60 -16.87
C ASN A 94 -0.23 -6.93 -16.60
N GLU A 95 -1.42 -7.08 -17.19
CA GLU A 95 -2.31 -8.23 -17.00
C GLU A 95 -1.68 -9.59 -17.38
N LYS A 96 -0.86 -9.64 -18.44
CA LYS A 96 -0.16 -10.86 -18.88
C LYS A 96 0.98 -11.25 -17.95
N GLU A 97 1.61 -10.28 -17.29
CA GLU A 97 2.63 -10.55 -16.27
C GLU A 97 1.99 -11.17 -15.02
N PHE A 98 0.86 -10.63 -14.55
CA PHE A 98 0.12 -11.25 -13.45
C PHE A 98 -0.39 -12.65 -13.82
N GLU A 99 -0.86 -12.87 -15.05
CA GLU A 99 -1.22 -14.21 -15.54
C GLU A 99 -0.03 -15.19 -15.44
N ALA A 100 1.18 -14.75 -15.82
CA ALA A 100 2.40 -15.56 -15.72
C ALA A 100 2.78 -15.89 -14.27
N LEU A 101 2.69 -14.94 -13.34
CA LEU A 101 2.92 -15.16 -11.90
C LEU A 101 1.95 -16.19 -11.32
N VAL A 102 0.66 -16.04 -11.63
CA VAL A 102 -0.42 -16.91 -11.15
C VAL A 102 -0.23 -18.35 -11.65
N LYS A 103 0.05 -18.53 -12.95
CA LYS A 103 0.36 -19.85 -13.53
C LYS A 103 1.65 -20.45 -12.97
N GLY A 104 2.69 -19.63 -12.77
CA GLY A 104 3.95 -20.03 -12.14
C GLY A 104 3.81 -20.52 -10.70
N ALA A 105 2.72 -20.13 -10.02
CA ALA A 105 2.34 -20.50 -8.66
C ALA A 105 1.21 -21.55 -8.57
N SER A 106 1.00 -22.35 -9.62
CA SER A 106 0.08 -23.51 -9.66
C SER A 106 -1.42 -23.18 -9.56
N PHE A 107 -1.81 -21.90 -9.61
CA PHE A 107 -3.21 -21.51 -9.81
C PHE A 107 -3.63 -21.74 -11.26
N ARG A 108 -4.90 -22.11 -11.47
CA ARG A 108 -5.42 -22.54 -12.78
C ARG A 108 -5.73 -21.37 -13.73
N GLY A 109 -6.06 -20.22 -13.15
CA GLY A 109 -6.40 -19.00 -13.86
C GLY A 109 -6.55 -17.84 -12.89
N PHE A 110 -7.00 -16.70 -13.43
CA PHE A 110 -7.33 -15.51 -12.66
C PHE A 110 -8.55 -14.80 -13.27
N HIS A 111 -9.24 -14.01 -12.47
CA HIS A 111 -10.31 -13.13 -12.94
C HIS A 111 -9.95 -11.67 -12.67
N LEU A 112 -9.88 -10.86 -13.74
CA LEU A 112 -9.71 -9.41 -13.66
C LEU A 112 -11.08 -8.70 -13.74
N VAL A 113 -11.30 -7.74 -12.86
CA VAL A 113 -12.33 -6.69 -12.95
C VAL A 113 -11.63 -5.34 -12.75
N ARG A 114 -12.19 -4.27 -13.30
CA ARG A 114 -11.57 -2.94 -13.34
C ARG A 114 -12.53 -1.91 -12.77
N ASP A 115 -12.03 -0.95 -12.00
CA ASP A 115 -12.82 0.21 -11.56
C ASP A 115 -13.13 1.16 -12.73
N GLY A 116 -14.31 1.78 -12.68
CA GLY A 116 -14.84 2.71 -13.70
C GLY A 116 -14.32 4.16 -13.59
N LEU A 117 -13.26 4.40 -12.81
CA LEU A 117 -12.65 5.69 -12.50
C LEU A 117 -11.14 5.72 -12.87
N GLY A 118 -10.60 4.66 -13.47
CA GLY A 118 -9.22 4.59 -13.98
C GLY A 118 -8.17 4.23 -12.92
N HIS A 119 -8.57 4.06 -11.68
CA HIS A 119 -7.81 3.42 -10.60
C HIS A 119 -8.31 1.96 -10.49
N HIS A 120 -7.69 1.03 -9.75
CA HIS A 120 -8.16 -0.37 -9.70
C HIS A 120 -7.85 -1.02 -8.33
N PHE A 121 -8.84 -1.33 -7.46
CA PHE A 121 -8.63 -2.14 -6.22
C PHE A 121 -9.83 -3.06 -5.85
N TYR A 122 -9.62 -4.22 -5.16
CA TYR A 122 -10.24 -5.50 -5.61
C TYR A 122 -10.98 -6.42 -4.58
N GLU A 123 -11.95 -7.26 -5.02
CA GLU A 123 -12.62 -8.46 -4.40
C GLU A 123 -13.66 -9.07 -5.41
N PHE A 124 -13.98 -10.36 -5.67
CA PHE A 124 -13.64 -11.78 -5.33
C PHE A 124 -14.20 -12.70 -6.49
N PHE A 125 -14.06 -14.04 -6.69
CA PHE A 125 -13.87 -15.29 -5.89
C PHE A 125 -13.12 -16.43 -6.69
N GLY A 126 -12.58 -17.46 -6.00
CA GLY A 126 -12.44 -18.87 -6.48
C GLY A 126 -11.19 -19.23 -7.28
N ASP A 127 -10.86 -18.43 -8.29
CA ASP A 127 -9.51 -18.37 -8.87
C ASP A 127 -8.69 -17.30 -8.14
N VAL A 128 -7.48 -16.96 -8.60
CA VAL A 128 -6.85 -15.70 -8.15
C VAL A 128 -7.69 -14.55 -8.67
N VAL A 129 -8.19 -13.69 -7.78
CA VAL A 129 -9.07 -12.61 -8.23
C VAL A 129 -8.47 -11.25 -8.00
N VAL A 130 -8.63 -10.43 -9.03
CA VAL A 130 -8.15 -9.08 -9.19
C VAL A 130 -9.39 -8.29 -9.61
N ALA A 131 -10.39 -8.08 -8.71
CA ALA A 131 -11.74 -7.51 -9.02
C ALA A 131 -12.10 -6.03 -8.58
N ASP A 132 -13.33 -5.66 -8.15
CA ASP A 132 -13.65 -4.21 -7.90
C ASP A 132 -14.75 -3.86 -6.84
N LEU A 133 -14.64 -2.62 -6.35
CA LEU A 133 -15.46 -1.82 -5.44
C LEU A 133 -17.00 -1.86 -5.60
N LEU A 134 -17.66 -2.50 -4.62
CA LEU A 134 -18.82 -1.86 -3.95
C LEU A 134 -18.73 -1.87 -2.41
N ARG A 135 -18.38 -2.99 -1.76
CA ARG A 135 -18.19 -3.02 -0.30
C ARG A 135 -16.98 -2.19 0.15
N THR A 136 -15.87 -2.28 -0.59
CA THR A 136 -14.61 -1.59 -0.30
C THR A 136 -14.77 -0.06 -0.29
N ARG A 137 -15.73 0.50 -1.06
CA ARG A 137 -16.02 1.95 -1.08
C ARG A 137 -16.31 2.50 0.32
N TYR A 138 -17.03 1.75 1.16
CA TYR A 138 -17.41 2.23 2.48
C TYR A 138 -16.21 2.27 3.44
N ALA A 139 -15.36 1.24 3.40
CA ALA A 139 -14.12 1.20 4.16
C ALA A 139 -13.12 2.27 3.69
N LEU A 140 -12.97 2.46 2.37
CA LEU A 140 -12.04 3.43 1.80
C LEU A 140 -12.48 4.88 2.05
N MET A 141 -13.79 5.19 1.99
CA MET A 141 -14.28 6.52 2.39
C MET A 141 -14.04 6.80 3.87
N LEU A 142 -14.23 5.82 4.76
CA LEU A 142 -13.92 5.98 6.18
C LEU A 142 -12.42 6.18 6.43
N TRP A 143 -11.56 5.49 5.67
CA TRP A 143 -10.10 5.67 5.72
C TRP A 143 -9.67 7.06 5.27
N HIS A 144 -10.10 7.50 4.07
CA HIS A 144 -9.76 8.84 3.55
C HIS A 144 -10.37 9.98 4.39
N TYR A 145 -11.54 9.77 5.00
CA TYR A 145 -12.10 10.70 5.99
C TYR A 145 -11.24 10.78 7.26
N GLY A 146 -10.64 9.66 7.69
CA GLY A 146 -9.66 9.60 8.77
C GLY A 146 -8.41 10.41 8.43
N SER A 147 -7.71 10.04 7.35
CA SER A 147 -6.43 10.67 6.97
C SER A 147 -6.56 12.17 6.72
N ARG A 148 -7.62 12.63 6.05
CA ARG A 148 -7.86 14.07 5.86
C ARG A 148 -8.06 14.81 7.18
N LYS A 149 -8.67 14.17 8.19
CA LYS A 149 -8.81 14.72 9.54
C LYS A 149 -7.52 14.73 10.35
N GLU A 150 -6.50 13.99 9.93
CA GLU A 150 -5.17 14.00 10.53
C GLU A 150 -4.32 15.09 9.85
N GLU A 151 -4.43 15.25 8.53
CA GLU A 151 -3.89 16.39 7.76
C GLU A 151 -4.45 17.73 8.26
N GLU A 152 -5.77 17.86 8.40
CA GLU A 152 -6.45 19.07 8.93
C GLU A 152 -5.99 19.44 10.35
N LYS A 153 -5.61 18.46 11.18
CA LYS A 153 -5.05 18.69 12.52
C LYS A 153 -3.59 19.12 12.47
N ALA A 154 -2.76 18.42 11.71
CA ALA A 154 -1.35 18.77 11.54
C ALA A 154 -1.18 20.20 11.04
N GLN A 155 -2.04 20.63 10.11
CA GLN A 155 -2.10 22.01 9.63
C GLN A 155 -2.53 23.01 10.72
N SER A 156 -3.40 22.60 11.64
CA SER A 156 -3.90 23.44 12.75
C SER A 156 -2.91 23.57 13.91
N ASP A 157 -2.03 22.59 14.12
CA ASP A 157 -1.03 22.63 15.18
C ASP A 157 0.18 23.50 14.78
N ASP A 158 0.54 23.53 13.49
CA ASP A 158 1.65 24.33 12.95
C ASP A 158 1.34 25.85 12.89
N GLU A 159 0.07 26.24 12.90
CA GLU A 159 -0.34 27.65 13.08
C GLU A 159 -0.26 28.15 14.53
N THR A 160 0.15 27.32 15.50
CA THR A 160 0.30 27.80 16.90
C THR A 160 1.47 28.79 17.02
N PRO A 161 1.26 30.05 17.49
CA PRO A 161 2.30 31.07 17.43
C PRO A 161 3.54 30.71 18.26
N VAL A 162 4.70 30.66 17.59
CA VAL A 162 6.00 30.41 18.23
C VAL A 162 6.21 31.41 19.37
N ARG A 163 6.30 30.89 20.61
CA ARG A 163 6.36 31.72 21.82
C ARG A 163 7.53 32.72 21.71
N PRO A 164 7.30 34.04 21.88
CA PRO A 164 8.34 35.05 21.69
C PRO A 164 9.57 34.79 22.57
N LEU A 165 10.76 34.89 21.97
CA LEU A 165 12.03 34.81 22.68
C LEU A 165 12.10 35.89 23.77
N MET A 166 12.43 35.48 25.00
CA MET A 166 12.71 36.43 26.09
C MET A 166 13.91 37.29 25.71
N LYS A 167 13.71 38.61 25.61
CA LYS A 167 14.81 39.57 25.49
C LYS A 167 15.52 39.67 26.83
N ILE A 168 16.67 39.01 26.96
CA ILE A 168 17.54 39.14 28.13
C ILE A 168 18.09 40.57 28.13
N GLY A 169 17.65 41.38 29.08
CA GLY A 169 18.12 42.75 29.25
C GLY A 169 19.51 42.78 29.86
N ILE A 170 20.54 43.00 29.05
CA ILE A 170 21.89 43.31 29.56
C ILE A 170 21.86 44.75 30.07
N THR A 171 21.93 44.93 31.39
CA THR A 171 22.21 46.23 31.99
C THR A 171 23.62 46.67 31.59
N LYS A 172 23.75 47.91 31.13
CA LYS A 172 25.07 48.53 30.98
C LYS A 172 25.47 49.09 32.33
N ASP A 173 26.27 48.32 33.05
CA ASP A 173 26.89 48.78 34.28
C ASP A 173 27.97 49.82 33.93
N THR A 174 28.04 50.89 34.73
CA THR A 174 28.93 52.02 34.50
C THR A 174 30.31 51.74 35.10
N GLU A 175 31.38 51.89 34.33
CA GLU A 175 32.64 52.53 34.78
C GLU A 175 33.60 52.77 33.61
N GLY A 176 34.55 53.69 33.79
CA GLY A 176 35.44 54.16 32.72
C GLY A 176 35.97 55.57 32.94
N GLN A 177 36.65 55.81 34.07
CA GLN A 177 37.59 56.92 34.17
C GLN A 177 38.90 56.54 33.48
N ASP A 178 39.51 57.47 32.74
CA ASP A 178 40.90 57.91 33.02
C ASP A 178 41.34 59.05 32.09
N ASN A 179 42.03 60.03 32.71
CA ASN A 179 42.80 61.15 32.14
C ASN A 179 42.09 62.08 31.12
#